data_AF-A0A521PJF8-F1
#
_entry.id   AF-A0A521PJF8-F1
#
_cell.length_a   1.000
_cell.length_b   1.000
_cell.length_c   1.000
_cell.angle_alpha   90.00
_cell.angle_beta   90.00
_cell.angle_gamma   90.00
#
_symmetry.space_group_name_H-M   'P 1'
#
loop_
_entity.id
_entity.type
_entity.pdbx_description
1 polymer ?
#
loop_
_entity_poly.entity_id
_entity_poly.type
_entity_poly.pdbx_seq_one_letter_code
_entity_poly.pdbx_strand_id
1 'polypeptide(L)'
;MRKTILGFMLAAGLAGVAQAADYVVVKSSDPSVKPGLEVSAGERVPLGVGQTATLMSASGSVSLLRGGAGGAAVPRAGAQADPARLTALKVLVAPAPTGSTFGARRSGVCPDPTTLTTLDAILSVQSGGCAAQARAALDAYVEQQAKP
;
A
#
# COMPACT_ATOMS: atom_id res chain seq x y z
N MET A 1 -47.49 32.69 17.71
CA MET A 1 -46.13 32.71 17.09
C MET A 1 -45.09 32.53 18.19
N ARG A 2 -43.94 31.94 17.85
CA ARG A 2 -42.73 31.69 18.68
C ARG A 2 -42.65 30.34 19.42
N LYS A 3 -42.42 29.31 18.60
CA LYS A 3 -41.63 28.11 18.92
C LYS A 3 -40.15 28.51 18.94
N THR A 4 -39.42 28.28 20.04
CA THR A 4 -37.95 28.17 20.07
C THR A 4 -37.57 27.22 21.22
N ILE A 5 -37.23 25.97 20.91
CA ILE A 5 -35.85 25.44 20.77
C ILE A 5 -35.18 25.25 22.14
N LEU A 6 -35.02 24.00 22.57
CA LEU A 6 -33.77 23.48 23.14
C LEU A 6 -33.82 21.94 23.24
N GLY A 7 -33.67 21.28 22.10
CA GLY A 7 -33.49 19.83 22.02
C GLY A 7 -32.00 19.51 22.14
N PHE A 8 -31.57 19.15 23.34
CA PHE A 8 -30.27 18.59 23.65
C PHE A 8 -30.23 17.15 23.11
N MET A 9 -29.62 16.91 21.95
CA MET A 9 -29.25 15.55 21.53
C MET A 9 -27.74 15.44 21.31
N LEU A 10 -27.14 14.86 22.34
CA LEU A 10 -26.01 13.93 22.34
C LEU A 10 -25.34 13.64 20.98
N ALA A 11 -24.07 14.02 21.00
CA ALA A 11 -22.91 13.48 20.29
C ALA A 11 -22.91 11.98 19.91
N ALA A 12 -21.95 11.71 19.02
CA ALA A 12 -21.25 10.45 18.72
C ALA A 12 -21.78 9.68 17.49
N GLY A 13 -20.95 9.60 16.44
CA GLY A 13 -21.17 8.60 15.41
C GLY A 13 -20.43 8.71 14.08
N LEU A 14 -19.66 9.77 13.79
CA LEU A 14 -18.87 9.87 12.55
C LEU A 14 -17.39 10.22 12.79
N ALA A 15 -16.87 9.86 13.97
CA ALA A 15 -15.43 9.65 14.08
C ALA A 15 -15.10 8.47 13.17
N GLY A 16 -14.47 8.77 12.04
CA GLY A 16 -14.04 7.75 11.09
C GLY A 16 -13.32 6.65 11.83
N VAL A 17 -13.85 5.43 11.75
CA VAL A 17 -12.99 4.26 11.85
C VAL A 17 -11.98 4.45 10.73
N ALA A 18 -10.79 4.92 11.09
CA ALA A 18 -9.61 4.67 10.31
C ALA A 18 -9.52 3.15 10.25
N GLN A 19 -10.13 2.54 9.24
CA GLN A 19 -9.93 1.14 8.96
C GLN A 19 -8.43 1.02 8.75
N ALA A 20 -7.76 0.29 9.65
CA ALA A 20 -6.38 -0.04 9.46
C ALA A 20 -6.33 -0.78 8.12
N ALA A 21 -5.75 -0.15 7.12
CA ALA A 21 -5.51 -0.82 5.86
C ALA A 21 -4.71 -2.09 6.17
N ASP A 22 -5.11 -3.22 5.60
CA ASP A 22 -4.40 -4.48 5.82
C ASP A 22 -3.36 -4.72 4.72
N TYR A 23 -3.61 -4.13 3.54
CA TYR A 23 -2.83 -4.32 2.34
C TYR A 23 -2.59 -3.00 1.60
N VAL A 24 -1.49 -2.96 0.85
CA VAL A 24 -1.19 -1.93 -0.15
C VAL A 24 -1.10 -2.60 -1.51
N VAL A 25 -1.72 -1.99 -2.53
CA VAL A 25 -1.53 -2.39 -3.92
C VAL A 25 -0.11 -2.02 -4.34
N VAL A 26 0.74 -3.01 -4.61
CA VAL A 26 2.13 -2.80 -5.04
C VAL A 26 2.23 -2.68 -6.56
N LYS A 27 1.42 -3.45 -7.28
CA LYS A 27 1.38 -3.49 -8.73
C LYS A 27 -0.05 -3.72 -9.20
N SER A 28 -0.46 -3.06 -10.26
CA SER A 28 -1.78 -3.25 -10.87
C SER A 28 -1.66 -3.20 -12.38
N SER A 29 -2.40 -4.07 -13.08
CA SER A 29 -2.58 -3.98 -14.53
C SER A 29 -3.78 -3.11 -14.93
N ASP A 30 -4.68 -2.82 -13.99
CA ASP A 30 -5.81 -1.91 -14.20
C ASP A 30 -5.38 -0.46 -13.94
N PRO A 31 -5.53 0.46 -14.92
CA PRO A 31 -5.18 1.88 -14.73
C PRO A 31 -6.05 2.60 -13.69
N SER A 32 -7.22 2.05 -13.37
CA SER A 32 -8.14 2.58 -12.36
C SER A 32 -7.63 2.34 -10.93
N VAL A 33 -6.79 1.31 -10.75
CA VAL A 33 -6.24 0.92 -9.46
C VAL A 33 -4.79 1.34 -9.39
N LYS A 34 -4.53 2.43 -8.65
CA LYS A 34 -3.18 3.01 -8.52
C LYS A 34 -2.33 2.20 -7.53
N PRO A 35 -1.04 1.97 -7.83
CA PRO A 35 -0.09 1.51 -6.83
C PRO A 35 -0.03 2.48 -5.64
N GLY A 36 0.07 1.95 -4.43
CA GLY A 36 0.00 2.70 -3.18
C GLY A 36 -1.42 2.87 -2.64
N LEU A 37 -2.45 2.31 -3.31
CA LEU A 37 -3.81 2.23 -2.77
C LEU A 37 -3.84 1.29 -1.57
N GLU A 38 -4.30 1.82 -0.44
CA GLU A 38 -4.58 1.07 0.78
C GLU A 38 -5.94 0.38 0.66
N VAL A 39 -6.00 -0.90 1.00
CA VAL A 39 -7.24 -1.69 0.97
C VAL A 39 -7.37 -2.51 2.23
N SER A 40 -8.60 -2.63 2.72
CA SER A 40 -8.91 -3.40 3.93
C SER A 40 -9.18 -4.86 3.58
N ALA A 41 -8.92 -5.78 4.51
CA ALA A 41 -9.27 -7.18 4.33
C ALA A 41 -10.78 -7.36 4.09
N GLY A 42 -11.14 -8.15 3.09
CA GLY A 42 -12.54 -8.36 2.70
C GLY A 42 -13.19 -7.22 1.92
N GLU A 43 -12.47 -6.11 1.68
CA GLU A 43 -12.91 -5.05 0.77
C GLU A 43 -12.95 -5.57 -0.67
N ARG A 44 -13.78 -4.94 -1.53
CA ARG A 44 -13.76 -5.24 -2.97
C ARG A 44 -13.03 -4.14 -3.72
N VAL A 45 -11.98 -4.53 -4.42
CA VAL A 45 -11.27 -3.64 -5.34
C VAL A 45 -11.95 -3.69 -6.70
N PRO A 46 -12.32 -2.55 -7.31
CA PRO A 46 -12.90 -2.51 -8.64
C PRO A 46 -11.82 -2.81 -9.69
N LEU A 47 -11.51 -4.10 -9.87
CA LEU A 47 -10.62 -4.60 -10.91
C LEU A 47 -11.45 -5.16 -12.05
N GLY A 48 -11.19 -4.67 -13.26
CA GLY A 48 -11.83 -5.17 -14.48
C GLY A 48 -11.56 -6.65 -14.73
N VAL A 49 -12.42 -7.28 -15.54
CA VAL A 49 -12.26 -8.69 -15.94
C VAL A 49 -10.92 -8.87 -16.65
N GLY A 50 -10.14 -9.87 -16.22
CA GLY A 50 -8.82 -10.16 -16.79
C GLY A 50 -7.70 -9.25 -16.29
N GLN A 51 -8.02 -8.24 -15.47
CA GLN A 51 -7.02 -7.43 -14.77
C GLN A 51 -6.53 -8.11 -13.50
N THR A 52 -5.35 -7.75 -13.05
CA THR A 52 -4.76 -8.26 -11.82
C THR A 52 -4.18 -7.13 -10.99
N ALA A 53 -4.23 -7.32 -9.67
CA ALA A 53 -3.51 -6.45 -8.73
C ALA A 53 -2.72 -7.32 -7.76
N THR A 54 -1.49 -6.92 -7.49
CA THR A 54 -0.64 -7.53 -6.48
C THR A 54 -0.76 -6.71 -5.22
N LEU A 55 -1.26 -7.35 -4.17
CA LEU A 55 -1.35 -6.79 -2.82
C LEU A 55 -0.16 -7.25 -2.00
N MET A 56 0.31 -6.37 -1.13
CA MET A 56 1.28 -6.72 -0.10
C MET A 56 0.78 -6.26 1.27
N SER A 57 0.87 -7.15 2.25
CA SER A 57 0.54 -6.83 3.64
C SER A 57 1.73 -6.19 4.36
N ALA A 58 1.48 -5.63 5.54
CA ALA A 58 2.51 -5.10 6.43
C ALA A 58 3.57 -6.15 6.85
N SER A 59 3.20 -7.44 6.83
CA SER A 59 4.09 -8.54 7.17
C SER A 59 4.94 -9.00 5.99
N GLY A 60 4.76 -8.42 4.81
CA GLY A 60 5.46 -8.80 3.59
C GLY A 60 4.87 -10.02 2.87
N SER A 61 3.66 -10.45 3.24
CA SER A 61 2.93 -11.46 2.45
C SER A 61 2.37 -10.83 1.19
N VAL A 62 2.53 -11.52 0.06
CA VAL A 62 2.09 -11.08 -1.25
C VAL A 62 0.86 -11.88 -1.67
N SER A 63 -0.13 -11.23 -2.25
CA SER A 63 -1.36 -11.86 -2.73
C SER A 63 -1.76 -11.31 -4.09
N LEU A 64 -2.01 -12.20 -5.04
CA LEU A 64 -2.48 -11.84 -6.38
C LEU A 64 -4.01 -11.81 -6.42
N LEU A 65 -4.58 -10.64 -6.63
CA LEU A 65 -5.98 -10.45 -6.96
C LEU A 65 -6.20 -10.56 -8.46
N ARG A 66 -7.26 -11.27 -8.85
CA ARG A 66 -7.76 -11.28 -10.22
C ARG A 66 -9.12 -10.61 -10.27
N GLY A 67 -9.25 -9.62 -11.14
CA GLY A 67 -10.48 -8.90 -11.39
C GLY A 67 -11.52 -9.73 -12.13
N GLY A 68 -12.78 -9.44 -11.84
CA GLY A 68 -13.96 -10.08 -12.41
C GLY A 68 -15.09 -9.07 -12.59
N ALA A 69 -16.24 -9.50 -13.09
CA ALA A 69 -17.36 -8.60 -13.40
C ALA A 69 -17.87 -7.79 -12.20
N GLY A 70 -17.59 -8.23 -10.97
CA GLY A 70 -17.92 -7.52 -9.72
C GLY A 70 -16.71 -7.00 -8.94
N GLY A 71 -15.52 -6.91 -9.59
CA GLY A 71 -14.25 -6.62 -8.93
C GLY A 71 -13.59 -7.86 -8.31
N ALA A 72 -12.55 -7.63 -7.52
CA ALA A 72 -11.83 -8.68 -6.78
C ALA A 72 -11.99 -8.48 -5.27
N ALA A 73 -12.25 -9.56 -4.54
CA ALA A 73 -12.30 -9.51 -3.08
C ALA A 73 -10.88 -9.61 -2.51
N VAL A 74 -10.52 -8.68 -1.62
CA VAL A 74 -9.28 -8.70 -0.87
C VAL A 74 -9.30 -9.90 0.08
N PRO A 75 -8.22 -10.72 0.13
CA PRO A 75 -8.15 -11.84 1.06
C PRO A 75 -8.26 -11.37 2.51
N ARG A 76 -8.64 -12.30 3.39
CA ARG A 76 -8.70 -12.01 4.82
C ARG A 76 -7.28 -11.81 5.36
N ALA A 77 -7.04 -10.74 6.12
CA ALA A 77 -5.76 -10.50 6.76
C ALA A 77 -5.42 -11.66 7.70
N GLY A 78 -4.26 -12.28 7.49
CA GLY A 78 -3.76 -13.37 8.33
C GLY A 78 -2.92 -12.90 9.52
N ALA A 79 -2.42 -11.66 9.48
CA ALA A 79 -1.56 -11.08 10.51
C ALA A 79 -1.99 -9.65 10.83
N GLN A 80 -1.69 -9.18 12.05
CA GLN A 80 -2.03 -7.83 12.50
C GLN A 80 -1.31 -6.79 11.63
N ALA A 81 -2.07 -5.83 11.09
CA ALA A 81 -1.52 -4.73 10.30
C ALA A 81 -0.61 -3.82 11.16
N ASP A 82 0.64 -3.61 10.73
CA ASP A 82 1.51 -2.57 11.27
C ASP A 82 1.35 -1.30 10.42
N PRO A 83 0.70 -0.26 10.94
CA PRO A 83 0.40 0.96 10.17
C PRO A 83 1.67 1.73 9.77
N ALA A 84 2.76 1.64 10.54
CA ALA A 84 4.00 2.32 10.22
C ALA A 84 4.69 1.69 9.00
N ARG A 85 4.72 0.36 8.94
CA ARG A 85 5.24 -0.39 7.78
C ARG A 85 4.42 -0.15 6.52
N LEU A 86 3.09 -0.14 6.64
CA LEU A 86 2.20 0.14 5.51
C LEU A 86 2.41 1.55 4.95
N THR A 87 2.61 2.53 5.83
CA THR A 87 2.92 3.90 5.42
C THR A 87 4.25 3.96 4.66
N ALA A 88 5.29 3.29 5.16
CA ALA A 88 6.59 3.23 4.49
C ALA A 88 6.51 2.55 3.11
N LEU A 89 5.80 1.42 3.04
CA LEU A 89 5.56 0.68 1.80
C LEU A 89 4.78 1.53 0.78
N LYS A 90 3.75 2.24 1.22
CA LYS A 90 3.00 3.17 0.38
C LYS A 90 3.89 4.26 -0.20
N VAL A 91 4.75 4.88 0.60
CA VAL A 91 5.70 5.88 0.11
C VAL A 91 6.66 5.28 -0.92
N LEU A 92 7.02 4.00 -0.76
CA LEU A 92 7.93 3.32 -1.68
C LEU A 92 7.28 3.08 -3.04
N VAL A 93 6.05 2.57 -3.00
CA VAL A 93 5.25 2.14 -4.15
C VAL A 93 4.62 3.33 -4.88
N ALA A 94 4.30 4.41 -4.16
CA ALA A 94 3.74 5.61 -4.75
C ALA A 94 4.66 6.10 -5.90
N PRO A 95 4.09 6.53 -7.04
CA PRO A 95 4.88 7.01 -8.17
C PRO A 95 5.89 8.06 -7.71
N ALA A 96 7.14 7.98 -8.20
CA ALA A 96 8.12 9.04 -7.93
C ALA A 96 7.49 10.39 -8.35
N PRO A 97 7.60 11.44 -7.52
CA PRO A 97 7.14 12.76 -7.93
C PRO A 97 7.85 13.12 -9.24
N THR A 98 7.09 13.49 -10.26
CA THR A 98 7.59 13.85 -11.60
C THR A 98 8.35 15.18 -11.64
N GLY A 99 8.63 15.77 -10.48
CA GLY A 99 9.55 16.89 -10.34
C GLY A 99 10.98 16.38 -10.22
N SER A 100 11.91 16.99 -10.96
CA SER A 100 13.35 16.81 -10.76
C SER A 100 13.71 17.21 -9.33
N THR A 101 13.76 16.24 -8.43
CA THR A 101 14.25 16.46 -7.07
C THR A 101 15.77 16.62 -7.14
N PHE A 102 16.17 17.85 -7.44
CA PHE A 102 17.55 18.34 -7.34
C PHE A 102 17.96 18.21 -5.86
N GLY A 103 18.52 17.05 -5.50
CA GLY A 103 18.83 16.70 -4.11
C GLY A 103 18.60 15.24 -3.71
N ALA A 104 17.99 14.40 -4.56
CA ALA A 104 17.80 12.96 -4.27
C ALA A 104 19.12 12.15 -4.18
N ARG A 105 20.27 12.78 -4.40
CA ARG A 105 21.60 12.22 -4.12
C ARG A 105 22.13 12.73 -2.78
N ARG A 106 21.34 12.66 -1.70
CA ARG A 106 21.91 12.89 -0.37
C ARG A 106 22.61 11.62 0.10
N SER A 107 23.93 11.62 -0.16
CA SER A 107 24.98 10.90 0.58
C SER A 107 24.84 9.38 0.72
N GLY A 108 25.65 8.63 -0.02
CA GLY A 108 26.00 7.25 0.32
C GLY A 108 26.06 6.32 -0.87
N VAL A 109 26.97 5.34 -0.81
CA VAL A 109 26.95 4.17 -1.70
C VAL A 109 25.65 3.42 -1.42
N CYS A 110 24.67 3.53 -2.32
CA CYS A 110 23.45 2.74 -2.20
C CYS A 110 23.79 1.25 -2.36
N PRO A 111 23.29 0.38 -1.47
CA PRO A 111 23.52 -1.05 -1.58
C PRO A 111 22.90 -1.62 -2.85
N ASP A 112 23.49 -2.71 -3.34
CA ASP A 112 22.97 -3.41 -4.52
C ASP A 112 21.60 -4.03 -4.20
N PRO A 113 20.57 -3.80 -5.03
CA PRO A 113 19.22 -4.28 -4.76
C PRO A 113 19.12 -5.81 -4.67
N THR A 114 20.03 -6.56 -5.29
CA THR A 114 20.04 -8.03 -5.24
C THR A 114 20.42 -8.57 -3.86
N THR A 115 21.07 -7.75 -3.03
CA THR A 115 21.44 -8.11 -1.64
C THR A 115 20.30 -7.87 -0.64
N LEU A 116 19.25 -7.16 -1.05
CA LEU A 116 18.11 -6.79 -0.21
C LEU A 116 17.01 -7.86 -0.33
N THR A 117 17.14 -8.93 0.43
CA THR A 117 16.21 -10.09 0.38
C THR A 117 15.05 -10.02 1.37
N THR A 118 15.06 -9.04 2.27
CA THR A 118 14.02 -8.88 3.30
C THR A 118 13.32 -7.53 3.19
N LEU A 119 12.03 -7.50 3.51
CA LEU A 119 11.22 -6.27 3.46
C LEU A 119 11.79 -5.17 4.37
N ASP A 120 12.23 -5.52 5.57
CA ASP A 120 12.81 -4.56 6.52
C ASP A 120 14.11 -3.93 5.99
N ALA A 121 14.97 -4.71 5.32
CA ALA A 121 16.17 -4.17 4.67
C ALA A 121 15.79 -3.21 3.52
N ILE A 122 14.80 -3.56 2.71
CA ILE A 122 14.30 -2.72 1.61
C ILE A 122 13.78 -1.37 2.14
N LEU A 123 12.94 -1.40 3.18
CA LEU A 123 12.39 -0.19 3.79
C LEU A 123 13.47 0.67 4.47
N SER A 124 14.51 0.05 5.05
CA SER A 124 15.63 0.77 5.63
C SER A 124 16.42 1.56 4.57
N VAL A 125 16.66 0.96 3.40
CA VAL A 125 17.37 1.58 2.27
C VAL A 125 16.58 2.73 1.67
N GLN A 126 15.25 2.59 1.61
CA GLN A 126 14.36 3.69 1.23
C GLN A 126 14.47 4.87 2.21
N SER A 127 14.43 4.61 3.52
CA SER A 127 14.56 5.66 4.54
C SER A 127 15.92 6.36 4.51
N GLY A 128 16.97 5.65 4.05
CA GLY A 128 18.30 6.18 3.79
C GLY A 128 18.44 7.00 2.50
N GLY A 129 17.38 7.16 1.70
CA GLY A 129 17.38 7.99 0.49
C GLY A 129 17.64 7.24 -0.83
N CYS A 130 17.85 5.92 -0.79
CA CYS A 130 18.10 5.08 -1.97
C CYS A 130 16.78 4.49 -2.53
N ALA A 131 15.83 5.36 -2.84
CA ALA A 131 14.48 4.95 -3.25
C ALA A 131 14.45 4.11 -4.54
N ALA A 132 15.38 4.34 -5.48
CA ALA A 132 15.44 3.58 -6.72
C ALA A 132 15.87 2.12 -6.48
N GLN A 133 16.87 1.90 -5.63
CA GLN A 133 17.34 0.56 -5.25
C GLN A 133 16.30 -0.15 -4.41
N ALA A 134 15.66 0.55 -3.47
CA ALA A 134 14.58 -0.02 -2.67
C ALA A 134 13.38 -0.47 -3.54
N ARG A 135 13.02 0.29 -4.59
CA ARG A 135 11.97 -0.10 -5.53
C ARG A 135 12.36 -1.33 -6.35
N ALA A 136 13.57 -1.35 -6.92
CA ALA A 136 14.05 -2.50 -7.68
C ALA A 136 14.12 -3.78 -6.83
N ALA A 137 14.56 -3.67 -5.57
CA ALA A 137 14.55 -4.78 -4.63
C ALA A 137 13.13 -5.21 -4.24
N LEU A 138 12.20 -4.26 -4.06
CA LEU A 138 10.80 -4.56 -3.77
C LEU A 138 10.14 -5.34 -4.92
N ASP A 139 10.38 -4.93 -6.17
CA ASP A 139 9.85 -5.64 -7.34
C ASP A 139 10.38 -7.08 -7.39
N ALA A 140 11.69 -7.28 -7.17
CA ALA A 140 12.30 -8.61 -7.11
C ALA A 140 11.76 -9.45 -5.93
N TYR A 141 11.56 -8.84 -4.77
CA TYR A 141 10.97 -9.49 -3.60
C TYR A 141 9.54 -9.94 -3.86
N VAL A 142 8.73 -9.09 -4.50
CA VAL A 142 7.35 -9.42 -4.90
C VAL A 142 7.32 -10.60 -5.86
N GLU A 143 8.19 -10.61 -6.86
CA GLU A 143 8.28 -11.71 -7.84
C GLU A 143 8.70 -13.03 -7.19
N GLN A 144 9.63 -12.99 -6.23
CA GLN A 144 10.05 -14.18 -5.47
C GLN A 144 8.91 -14.73 -4.62
N GLN A 145 8.15 -13.86 -3.94
CA GLN A 145 7.02 -14.26 -3.09
C GLN A 145 5.77 -14.66 -3.90
N ALA A 146 5.65 -14.21 -5.14
CA ALA A 146 4.57 -14.59 -6.05
C ALA A 146 4.81 -15.96 -6.72
N LYS A 147 6.00 -16.55 -6.57
CA LYS A 147 6.31 -17.87 -7.09
C LYS A 147 5.63 -18.94 -6.21
N PRO A 148 4.83 -19.85 -6.81
CA PRO A 148 4.10 -20.89 -6.08
C PRO A 148 5.01 -21.94 -5.43
#